data_AF-A0ABD6P4G4-F1
#
_entry.id   AF-A0ABD6P4G4-F1
#
_cell.length_a   1.000
_cell.length_b   1.000
_cell.length_c   1.000
_cell.angle_alpha   90.00
_cell.angle_beta   90.00
_cell.angle_gamma   90.00
#
_symmetry.space_group_name_H-M   'P 1'
#
loop_
_entity.id
_entity.type
_entity.pdbx_description
1 polymer ?
#
loop_
_entity_poly.entity_id
_entity_poly.type
_entity_poly.pdbx_seq_one_letter_code
_entity_poly.pdbx_strand_id
1 'polypeptide(L)'
;MWFFNWVIPIVGGLVIVLAIADVVRRRRFTWGFLFLVSSMSIYWGETMGDWGQMLYYSPAFARHHMLEWLPLKTPNDPLFMPFAYAIYWSVHAVLVLWLSQWIGKRLGWSLLKAMLVLAVPVNYVWDFTVEGTASALGWWTYDPGIGPVLQWGSGGRITLLWTIGIMCVWPNLIAYWAGKPPIRGLNHLERFLRLDRFTSPKPVAGEPEVSPARPGTTATAVAVAEAPARRTKQQEFDDYLNYRVTIPRWRFELMRLGAWVLCFQVSSIALMGIPLLLVRTLTGAESPYIP
;
A
#
# COMPACT_ATOMS: atom_id res chain seq x y z
N MET A 1 8.62 6.91 -22.97
CA MET A 1 7.23 7.09 -23.46
C MET A 1 6.49 5.78 -23.70
N TRP A 2 6.87 4.93 -24.65
CA TRP A 2 6.15 3.67 -24.93
C TRP A 2 6.01 2.76 -23.68
N PHE A 3 7.05 2.70 -22.85
CA PHE A 3 7.05 1.94 -21.60
C PHE A 3 5.90 2.36 -20.66
N PHE A 4 5.74 3.64 -20.40
CA PHE A 4 4.67 4.14 -19.54
C PHE A 4 3.30 4.09 -20.21
N ASN A 5 3.19 4.39 -21.50
CA ASN A 5 1.89 4.39 -22.17
C ASN A 5 1.32 2.98 -22.36
N TRP A 6 2.17 1.96 -22.45
CA TRP A 6 1.73 0.60 -22.77
C TRP A 6 2.09 -0.43 -21.70
N VAL A 7 3.37 -0.52 -21.32
CA VAL A 7 3.84 -1.57 -20.41
C VAL A 7 3.23 -1.41 -19.03
N ILE A 8 3.27 -0.20 -18.46
CA ILE A 8 2.74 0.06 -17.12
C ILE A 8 1.22 -0.24 -17.02
N PRO A 9 0.36 0.25 -17.94
CA PRO A 9 -1.06 -0.12 -17.94
C PRO A 9 -1.32 -1.60 -18.13
N ILE A 10 -0.60 -2.28 -19.04
CA ILE A 10 -0.80 -3.72 -19.30
C ILE A 10 -0.40 -4.52 -18.07
N VAL A 11 0.79 -4.30 -17.53
CA VAL A 11 1.29 -5.03 -16.35
C VAL A 11 0.43 -4.72 -15.12
N GLY A 12 0.06 -3.45 -14.91
CA GLY A 12 -0.81 -3.04 -13.82
C GLY A 12 -2.19 -3.68 -13.93
N GLY A 13 -2.75 -3.73 -15.13
CA GLY A 13 -4.00 -4.43 -15.44
C GLY A 13 -3.93 -5.92 -15.11
N LEU A 14 -2.83 -6.61 -15.48
CA LEU A 14 -2.62 -8.02 -15.13
C LEU A 14 -2.55 -8.22 -13.61
N VAL A 15 -1.86 -7.35 -12.87
CA VAL A 15 -1.79 -7.40 -11.40
C VAL A 15 -3.20 -7.25 -10.78
N ILE A 16 -4.02 -6.34 -11.30
CA ILE A 16 -5.41 -6.15 -10.86
C ILE A 16 -6.25 -7.40 -11.10
N VAL A 17 -6.18 -7.98 -12.31
CA VAL A 17 -6.91 -9.20 -12.66
C VAL A 17 -6.50 -10.36 -11.74
N LEU A 18 -5.20 -10.53 -11.48
CA LEU A 18 -4.70 -11.57 -10.59
C LEU A 18 -5.16 -11.38 -9.14
N ALA A 19 -5.18 -10.13 -8.64
CA ALA A 19 -5.68 -9.81 -7.32
C ALA A 19 -7.19 -10.11 -7.20
N ILE A 20 -7.99 -9.76 -8.19
CA ILE A 20 -9.43 -10.08 -8.24
C ILE A 20 -9.64 -11.60 -8.28
N ALA A 21 -8.88 -12.32 -9.12
CA ALA A 21 -8.97 -13.77 -9.20
C ALA A 21 -8.64 -14.44 -7.85
N ASP A 22 -7.64 -13.94 -7.12
CA ASP A 22 -7.29 -14.42 -5.78
C ASP A 22 -8.40 -14.16 -4.75
N VAL A 23 -9.05 -12.99 -4.82
CA VAL A 23 -10.23 -12.65 -3.99
C VAL A 23 -11.39 -13.60 -4.26
N VAL A 24 -11.72 -13.84 -5.52
CA VAL A 24 -12.81 -14.74 -5.93
C VAL A 24 -12.52 -16.16 -5.45
N ARG A 25 -11.28 -16.64 -5.65
CA ARG A 25 -10.84 -17.98 -5.25
C ARG A 25 -10.88 -18.20 -3.74
N ARG A 26 -10.55 -17.18 -2.94
CA ARG A 26 -10.51 -17.26 -1.46
C ARG A 26 -11.79 -16.76 -0.80
N ARG A 27 -12.73 -16.20 -1.57
CA ARG A 27 -13.98 -15.57 -1.10
C ARG A 27 -13.71 -14.56 0.03
N ARG A 28 -12.67 -13.74 -0.16
CA ARG A 28 -12.17 -12.80 0.84
C ARG A 28 -11.31 -11.71 0.19
N PHE A 29 -11.35 -10.49 0.73
CA PHE A 29 -10.36 -9.47 0.35
C PHE A 29 -9.01 -9.81 0.99
N THR A 30 -8.09 -10.27 0.15
CA THR A 30 -6.73 -10.59 0.59
C THR A 30 -5.95 -9.33 0.91
N TRP A 31 -4.88 -9.47 1.69
CA TRP A 31 -3.98 -8.36 1.98
C TRP A 31 -3.49 -7.68 0.70
N GLY A 32 -3.09 -8.46 -0.30
CA GLY A 32 -2.61 -7.93 -1.58
C GLY A 32 -3.67 -7.14 -2.32
N PHE A 33 -4.92 -7.63 -2.34
CA PHE A 33 -6.03 -6.89 -2.92
C PHE A 33 -6.34 -5.59 -2.16
N LEU A 34 -6.40 -5.64 -0.83
CA LEU A 34 -6.68 -4.45 -0.01
C LEU A 34 -5.59 -3.40 -0.19
N PHE A 35 -4.32 -3.80 -0.15
CA PHE A 35 -3.19 -2.91 -0.37
C PHE A 35 -3.22 -2.30 -1.78
N LEU A 36 -3.47 -3.13 -2.79
CA LEU A 36 -3.58 -2.71 -4.19
C LEU A 36 -4.68 -1.67 -4.38
N VAL A 37 -5.91 -1.97 -3.95
CA VAL A 37 -7.06 -1.05 -4.12
C VAL A 37 -6.83 0.23 -3.35
N SER A 38 -6.33 0.15 -2.12
CA SER A 38 -6.00 1.33 -1.33
C SER A 38 -4.91 2.19 -1.95
N SER A 39 -3.84 1.58 -2.46
CA SER A 39 -2.79 2.30 -3.15
C SER A 39 -3.32 2.97 -4.41
N MET A 40 -3.97 2.20 -5.31
CA MET A 40 -4.58 2.78 -6.51
C MET A 40 -5.55 3.90 -6.18
N SER A 41 -6.32 3.81 -5.08
CA SER A 41 -7.27 4.86 -4.71
C SER A 41 -6.62 6.20 -4.34
N ILE A 42 -5.32 6.24 -4.03
CA ILE A 42 -4.59 7.48 -3.70
C ILE A 42 -4.19 8.27 -4.95
N TYR A 43 -4.17 7.68 -6.15
CA TYR A 43 -3.59 8.34 -7.34
C TYR A 43 -4.15 9.75 -7.61
N TRP A 44 -5.42 10.01 -7.30
CA TRP A 44 -6.01 11.34 -7.50
C TRP A 44 -5.45 12.38 -6.51
N GLY A 45 -5.02 11.95 -5.32
CA GLY A 45 -4.32 12.79 -4.35
C GLY A 45 -2.92 13.16 -4.80
N GLU A 46 -2.29 12.29 -5.60
CA GLU A 46 -0.94 12.52 -6.12
C GLU A 46 -0.89 13.70 -7.08
N THR A 47 -1.87 13.92 -7.97
CA THR A 47 -1.81 15.09 -8.87
C THR A 47 -1.79 16.42 -8.09
N MET A 48 -2.39 16.46 -6.89
CA MET A 48 -2.27 17.61 -5.98
C MET A 48 -0.88 17.67 -5.32
N GLY A 49 -0.33 16.52 -4.94
CA GLY A 49 1.01 16.39 -4.37
C GLY A 49 2.09 16.81 -5.36
N ASP A 50 2.09 16.23 -6.56
CA ASP A 50 2.97 16.55 -7.68
C ASP A 50 2.89 18.03 -8.05
N TRP A 51 1.68 18.59 -8.08
CA TRP A 51 1.50 20.03 -8.18
C TRP A 51 2.19 20.74 -7.01
N GLY A 52 1.94 20.36 -5.77
CA GLY A 52 2.66 20.86 -4.60
C GLY A 52 4.20 20.83 -4.71
N GLN A 53 4.75 19.83 -5.41
CA GLN A 53 6.19 19.63 -5.61
C GLN A 53 6.75 20.29 -6.88
N MET A 54 5.91 20.97 -7.67
CA MET A 54 6.31 21.51 -8.98
C MET A 54 6.81 20.42 -9.93
N LEU A 55 6.21 19.23 -9.87
CA LEU A 55 6.48 18.13 -10.78
C LEU A 55 5.64 18.31 -12.05
N TYR A 56 6.33 18.33 -13.20
CA TYR A 56 5.73 18.46 -14.51
C TYR A 56 5.99 17.23 -15.37
N TYR A 57 4.91 16.53 -15.71
CA TYR A 57 4.95 15.42 -16.66
C TYR A 57 5.12 15.90 -18.10
N SER A 58 5.90 15.15 -18.87
CA SER A 58 6.06 15.39 -20.30
C SER A 58 4.71 15.35 -21.02
N PRO A 59 4.45 16.31 -21.92
CA PRO A 59 3.21 16.35 -22.68
C PRO A 59 3.03 15.16 -23.64
N ALA A 60 4.08 14.36 -23.90
CA ALA A 60 4.03 13.22 -24.82
C ALA A 60 3.39 11.95 -24.21
N PHE A 61 3.07 11.95 -22.92
CA PHE A 61 2.30 10.85 -22.33
C PHE A 61 0.85 10.85 -22.81
N ALA A 62 0.26 9.65 -22.90
CA ALA A 62 -1.18 9.52 -23.01
C ALA A 62 -1.82 10.09 -21.74
N ARG A 63 -2.90 10.87 -21.87
CA ARG A 63 -3.52 11.60 -20.76
C ARG A 63 -4.96 11.16 -20.53
N HIS A 64 -5.46 11.41 -19.33
CA HIS A 64 -6.88 11.29 -19.01
C HIS A 64 -7.42 12.63 -18.50
N HIS A 65 -8.74 12.80 -18.50
CA HIS A 65 -9.41 14.04 -18.10
C HIS A 65 -10.29 13.89 -16.83
N MET A 66 -10.12 12.80 -16.07
CA MET A 66 -10.98 12.48 -14.91
C MET A 66 -10.92 13.49 -13.76
N LEU A 67 -9.88 14.31 -13.72
CA LEU A 67 -9.55 15.21 -12.61
C LEU A 67 -9.63 16.68 -12.99
N GLU A 68 -10.25 17.05 -14.11
CA GLU A 68 -10.33 18.47 -14.55
C GLU A 68 -11.07 19.37 -13.57
N TRP A 69 -11.94 18.81 -12.74
CA TRP A 69 -12.68 19.54 -11.71
C TRP A 69 -11.81 19.95 -10.51
N LEU A 70 -10.60 19.39 -10.35
CA LEU A 70 -9.70 19.75 -9.25
C LEU A 70 -9.02 21.10 -9.56
N PRO A 71 -9.13 22.11 -8.67
CA PRO A 71 -8.55 23.42 -8.91
C PRO A 71 -7.01 23.43 -8.79
N LEU A 72 -6.44 22.51 -8.00
CA LEU A 72 -5.00 22.42 -7.72
C LEU A 72 -4.50 21.05 -8.18
N LYS A 73 -3.87 20.98 -9.35
CA LYS A 73 -3.40 19.72 -9.96
C LYS A 73 -2.32 19.96 -11.01
N THR A 74 -1.60 18.91 -11.38
CA THR A 74 -0.65 18.98 -12.49
C THR A 74 -1.38 19.23 -13.82
N PRO A 75 -0.74 19.93 -14.79
CA PRO A 75 -1.38 20.29 -16.05
C PRO A 75 -1.54 19.11 -17.05
N ASN A 76 -0.81 18.00 -16.84
CA ASN A 76 -0.84 16.83 -17.71
C ASN A 76 -1.02 15.57 -16.87
N ASP A 77 -2.25 15.08 -16.67
CA ASP A 77 -2.46 13.84 -15.92
C ASP A 77 -2.15 12.61 -16.79
N PRO A 78 -1.11 11.82 -16.47
CA PRO A 78 -0.75 10.68 -17.30
C PRO A 78 -1.71 9.50 -17.05
N LEU A 79 -2.18 8.87 -18.14
CA LEU A 79 -3.08 7.72 -18.09
C LEU A 79 -2.49 6.54 -17.31
N PHE A 80 -1.17 6.43 -17.26
CA PHE A 80 -0.49 5.33 -16.59
C PHE A 80 -0.52 5.44 -15.07
N MET A 81 -0.84 6.60 -14.49
CA MET A 81 -0.63 6.86 -13.06
C MET A 81 -1.36 5.89 -12.13
N PRO A 82 -2.67 5.59 -12.34
CA PRO A 82 -3.37 4.61 -11.50
C PRO A 82 -2.74 3.21 -11.55
N PHE A 83 -2.15 2.84 -12.70
CA PHE A 83 -1.50 1.55 -12.91
C PHE A 83 -0.08 1.52 -12.35
N ALA A 84 0.64 2.64 -12.39
CA ALA A 84 1.92 2.78 -11.71
C ALA A 84 1.75 2.53 -10.21
N TYR A 85 0.68 3.06 -9.60
CA TYR A 85 0.37 2.83 -8.20
C TYR A 85 0.13 1.36 -7.85
N ALA A 86 -0.46 0.60 -8.77
CA ALA A 86 -0.63 -0.84 -8.60
C ALA A 86 0.70 -1.58 -8.41
N ILE A 87 1.77 -1.10 -9.05
CA ILE A 87 3.07 -1.76 -9.11
C ILE A 87 4.06 -1.10 -8.15
N TYR A 88 4.30 0.19 -8.32
CA TYR A 88 5.34 0.98 -7.65
C TYR A 88 5.26 0.86 -6.12
N TRP A 89 4.12 1.20 -5.55
CA TRP A 89 3.93 1.19 -4.10
C TRP A 89 3.85 -0.21 -3.53
N SER A 90 3.22 -1.14 -4.23
CA SER A 90 3.15 -2.54 -3.83
C SER A 90 4.55 -3.16 -3.73
N VAL A 91 5.40 -2.92 -4.74
CA VAL A 91 6.78 -3.43 -4.77
C VAL A 91 7.62 -2.77 -3.68
N HIS A 92 7.55 -1.43 -3.56
CA HIS A 92 8.29 -0.70 -2.54
C HIS A 92 7.93 -1.16 -1.11
N ALA A 93 6.63 -1.28 -0.79
CA ALA A 93 6.19 -1.71 0.53
C ALA A 93 6.62 -3.14 0.86
N VAL A 94 6.54 -4.07 -0.10
CA VAL A 94 7.00 -5.45 0.09
C VAL A 94 8.52 -5.49 0.32
N LEU A 95 9.29 -4.71 -0.45
CA LEU A 95 10.74 -4.61 -0.34
C LEU A 95 11.16 -4.09 1.04
N VAL A 96 10.60 -2.95 1.48
CA VAL A 96 10.90 -2.37 2.80
C VAL A 96 10.55 -3.35 3.92
N LEU A 97 9.34 -3.93 3.89
CA LEU A 97 8.91 -4.88 4.93
C LEU A 97 9.80 -6.14 4.96
N TRP A 98 10.27 -6.60 3.81
CA TRP A 98 11.19 -7.73 3.73
C TRP A 98 12.57 -7.40 4.30
N LEU A 99 13.17 -6.27 3.89
CA LEU A 99 14.46 -5.80 4.40
C LEU A 99 14.41 -5.53 5.91
N SER A 100 13.36 -4.87 6.41
CA SER A 100 13.22 -4.57 7.84
C SER A 100 13.11 -5.83 8.69
N GLN A 101 12.46 -6.88 8.19
CA GLN A 101 12.43 -8.17 8.89
C GLN A 101 13.78 -8.87 8.87
N TRP A 102 14.49 -8.82 7.74
CA TRP A 102 15.79 -9.43 7.61
C TRP A 102 16.80 -8.78 8.56
N ILE A 103 16.85 -7.44 8.61
CA ILE A 103 17.66 -6.70 9.58
C ILE A 103 17.19 -6.96 11.00
N GLY A 104 15.88 -6.92 11.25
CA GLY A 104 15.29 -7.17 12.57
C GLY A 104 15.69 -8.52 13.14
N LYS A 105 15.66 -9.58 12.33
CA LYS A 105 16.11 -10.92 12.71
C LYS A 105 17.61 -10.99 12.98
N ARG A 106 18.43 -10.30 12.18
CA ARG A 106 19.90 -10.32 12.34
C ARG A 106 20.39 -9.52 13.55
N LEU A 107 19.75 -8.39 13.84
CA LEU A 107 20.17 -7.45 14.88
C LEU A 107 19.33 -7.52 16.16
N GLY A 108 18.30 -8.39 16.20
CA GLY A 108 17.36 -8.46 17.32
C GLY A 108 16.48 -7.21 17.46
N TRP A 109 16.27 -6.45 16.38
CA TRP A 109 15.49 -5.21 16.40
C TRP A 109 14.00 -5.46 16.22
N SER A 110 13.18 -4.57 16.80
CA SER A 110 11.76 -4.51 16.47
C SER A 110 11.56 -4.12 15.00
N LEU A 111 10.45 -4.56 14.40
CA LEU A 111 10.11 -4.22 13.01
C LEU A 111 10.05 -2.71 12.80
N LEU A 112 9.46 -1.97 13.74
CA LEU A 112 9.37 -0.52 13.69
C LEU A 112 10.76 0.13 13.66
N LYS A 113 11.67 -0.29 14.56
CA LYS A 113 13.04 0.23 14.58
C LYS A 113 13.76 -0.05 13.26
N ALA A 114 13.65 -1.27 12.75
CA ALA A 114 14.28 -1.63 11.47
C ALA A 114 13.68 -0.87 10.27
N MET A 115 12.36 -0.61 10.27
CA MET A 115 11.72 0.22 9.25
C MET A 115 12.16 1.68 9.32
N LEU A 116 12.23 2.28 10.52
CA LEU A 116 12.67 3.66 10.67
C LEU A 116 14.11 3.87 10.19
N VAL A 117 15.01 2.93 10.49
CA VAL A 117 16.40 3.00 10.02
C VAL A 117 16.51 2.80 8.52
N LEU A 118 15.70 1.91 7.94
CA LEU A 118 15.72 1.63 6.50
C LEU A 118 14.95 2.63 5.66
N ALA A 119 14.02 3.38 6.25
CA ALA A 119 13.18 4.34 5.56
C ALA A 119 14.04 5.31 4.75
N VAL A 120 15.08 5.90 5.35
CA VAL A 120 15.94 6.84 4.64
C VAL A 120 16.71 6.17 3.49
N PRO A 121 17.63 5.21 3.72
CA PRO A 121 18.47 4.68 2.65
C PRO A 121 17.68 3.98 1.54
N VAL A 122 16.62 3.24 1.87
CA VAL A 122 15.81 2.54 0.86
C VAL A 122 15.03 3.54 0.01
N ASN A 123 14.42 4.56 0.61
CA ASN A 123 13.65 5.55 -0.15
C ASN A 123 14.58 6.40 -1.02
N TYR A 124 15.77 6.79 -0.53
CA TYR A 124 16.75 7.49 -1.37
C TYR A 124 17.17 6.66 -2.58
N VAL A 125 17.54 5.39 -2.40
CA VAL A 125 17.95 4.52 -3.52
C VAL A 125 16.79 4.31 -4.49
N TRP A 126 15.59 4.10 -3.98
CA TRP A 126 14.38 3.92 -4.77
C TRP A 126 14.06 5.16 -5.60
N ASP A 127 14.06 6.33 -4.97
CA ASP A 127 13.80 7.63 -5.60
C ASP A 127 14.84 7.95 -6.68
N PHE A 128 16.14 7.82 -6.38
CA PHE A 128 17.19 7.99 -7.38
C PHE A 128 17.05 7.03 -8.56
N THR A 129 16.62 5.79 -8.30
CA THR A 129 16.43 4.80 -9.37
C THR A 129 15.25 5.15 -10.25
N VAL A 130 14.12 5.59 -9.67
CA VAL A 130 12.89 5.82 -10.43
C VAL A 130 12.80 7.27 -10.91
N GLU A 131 12.77 8.23 -9.98
CA GLU A 131 12.70 9.67 -10.26
C GLU A 131 13.96 10.17 -10.97
N GLY A 132 15.14 9.72 -10.54
CA GLY A 132 16.41 10.07 -11.17
C GLY A 132 16.50 9.56 -12.61
N THR A 133 16.10 8.32 -12.88
CA THR A 133 16.06 7.80 -14.26
C THR A 133 15.01 8.52 -15.09
N ALA A 134 13.82 8.77 -14.54
CA ALA A 134 12.74 9.41 -15.28
C ALA A 134 13.05 10.85 -15.68
N SER A 135 13.63 11.62 -14.75
CA SER A 135 14.11 12.97 -15.03
C SER A 135 15.29 12.99 -16.01
N ALA A 136 16.26 12.07 -15.88
CA ALA A 136 17.36 11.96 -16.83
C ALA A 136 16.87 11.71 -18.26
N LEU A 137 15.84 10.87 -18.40
CA LEU A 137 15.21 10.53 -19.68
C LEU A 137 14.16 11.55 -20.16
N GLY A 138 13.95 12.65 -19.42
CA GLY A 138 13.01 13.72 -19.80
C GLY A 138 11.53 13.31 -19.74
N TRP A 139 11.19 12.33 -18.91
CA TRP A 139 9.81 11.89 -18.72
C TRP A 139 9.02 12.86 -17.84
N TRP A 140 9.62 13.37 -16.78
CA TRP A 140 9.11 14.46 -15.97
C TRP A 140 10.25 15.18 -15.27
N THR A 141 9.98 16.37 -14.74
CA THR A 141 10.99 17.18 -14.06
C THR A 141 10.36 17.97 -12.93
N TYR A 142 11.14 18.29 -11.91
CA TYR A 142 10.76 19.19 -10.83
C TYR A 142 11.26 20.60 -11.15
N ASP A 143 10.36 21.57 -11.39
CA ASP A 143 10.73 22.92 -11.81
C ASP A 143 9.73 24.02 -11.37
N PRO A 144 10.11 24.97 -10.51
CA PRO A 144 11.40 25.04 -9.82
C PRO A 144 11.54 23.91 -8.77
N GLY A 145 12.78 23.59 -8.39
CA GLY A 145 13.05 22.47 -7.49
C GLY A 145 13.27 22.94 -6.07
N ILE A 146 12.51 22.39 -5.12
CA ILE A 146 12.62 22.75 -3.70
C ILE A 146 13.80 22.05 -3.02
N GLY A 147 14.78 22.83 -2.55
CA GLY A 147 15.96 22.34 -1.83
C GLY A 147 17.14 22.01 -2.76
N PRO A 148 18.10 21.15 -2.34
CA PRO A 148 19.18 20.71 -3.22
C PRO A 148 18.63 19.98 -4.44
N VAL A 149 18.96 20.46 -5.62
CA VAL A 149 18.53 19.92 -6.90
C VAL A 149 19.70 19.25 -7.61
N LEU A 150 19.45 18.07 -8.17
CA LEU A 150 20.34 17.48 -9.15
C LEU A 150 19.76 17.74 -10.54
N GLN A 151 20.58 18.32 -11.41
CA GLN A 151 20.23 18.60 -12.80
C GLN A 151 21.05 17.73 -13.74
N TRP A 152 20.37 17.07 -14.66
CA TRP A 152 20.99 16.26 -15.71
C TRP A 152 21.36 17.11 -16.92
N GLY A 153 22.26 16.59 -17.77
CA GLY A 153 22.61 17.23 -19.04
C GLY A 153 21.42 17.36 -20.02
N SER A 154 20.37 16.58 -19.83
CA SER A 154 19.10 16.69 -20.57
C SER A 154 18.23 17.88 -20.13
N GLY A 155 18.58 18.56 -19.03
CA GLY A 155 17.80 19.63 -18.42
C GLY A 155 16.78 19.15 -17.39
N GLY A 156 16.53 17.84 -17.28
CA GLY A 156 15.69 17.27 -16.24
C GLY A 156 16.28 17.46 -14.85
N ARG A 157 15.42 17.70 -13.85
CA ARG A 157 15.80 18.02 -12.48
C ARG A 157 15.05 17.13 -11.48
N ILE A 158 15.72 16.76 -10.40
CA ILE A 158 15.12 16.10 -9.23
C ILE A 158 15.47 16.87 -7.95
N THR A 159 14.54 16.88 -7.00
CA THR A 159 14.79 17.43 -5.66
C THR A 159 15.28 16.34 -4.72
N LEU A 160 16.35 16.59 -3.98
CA LEU A 160 16.92 15.60 -3.06
C LEU A 160 16.30 15.65 -1.66
N LEU A 161 15.68 16.77 -1.31
CA LEU A 161 15.10 16.97 0.02
C LEU A 161 13.61 16.63 0.04
N TRP A 162 12.86 17.18 -0.90
CA TRP A 162 11.41 17.25 -0.79
C TRP A 162 10.72 16.00 -1.28
N THR A 163 11.11 15.51 -2.47
CA THR A 163 10.64 14.23 -3.00
C THR A 163 10.96 13.12 -2.00
N ILE A 164 12.18 13.09 -1.48
CA ILE A 164 12.64 11.96 -0.65
C ILE A 164 12.17 12.08 0.80
N GLY A 165 12.16 13.28 1.38
CA GLY A 165 11.78 13.51 2.78
C GLY A 165 10.34 13.10 3.08
N ILE A 166 9.40 13.43 2.20
CA ILE A 166 7.99 13.05 2.35
C ILE A 166 7.82 11.55 2.14
N MET A 167 8.53 10.97 1.15
CA MET A 167 8.50 9.54 0.86
C MET A 167 9.16 8.69 1.96
N CYS A 168 10.05 9.26 2.77
CA CYS A 168 10.59 8.57 3.96
C CYS A 168 9.55 8.36 5.06
N VAL A 169 8.47 9.15 5.12
CA VAL A 169 7.54 9.13 6.25
C VAL A 169 6.30 8.30 5.92
N TRP A 170 5.47 8.77 4.99
CA TRP A 170 4.13 8.19 4.80
C TRP A 170 4.14 6.75 4.26
N PRO A 171 4.88 6.41 3.19
CA PRO A 171 4.96 5.05 2.66
C PRO A 171 5.44 4.01 3.69
N ASN A 172 6.41 4.38 4.53
CA ASN A 172 6.93 3.50 5.58
C ASN A 172 5.93 3.33 6.71
N LEU A 173 5.25 4.42 7.12
CA LEU A 173 4.19 4.36 8.11
C LEU A 173 3.05 3.45 7.65
N ILE A 174 2.57 3.62 6.41
CA ILE A 174 1.44 2.84 5.91
C ILE A 174 1.81 1.37 5.70
N ALA A 175 3.04 1.07 5.28
CA ALA A 175 3.54 -0.29 5.21
C ALA A 175 3.60 -0.96 6.60
N TYR A 176 4.03 -0.22 7.64
CA TYR A 176 4.04 -0.71 9.01
C TYR A 176 2.60 -0.98 9.53
N TRP A 177 1.69 -0.05 9.26
CA TRP A 177 0.28 -0.13 9.67
C TRP A 177 -0.48 -1.26 8.96
N ALA A 178 -0.23 -1.44 7.65
CA ALA A 178 -0.75 -2.54 6.86
C ALA A 178 -0.24 -3.91 7.33
N GLY A 179 0.96 -3.94 7.92
CA GLY A 179 1.65 -5.15 8.34
C GLY A 179 2.07 -6.03 7.17
N LYS A 180 2.93 -7.02 7.41
CA LYS A 180 3.40 -7.95 6.37
C LYS A 180 2.61 -9.27 6.39
N PRO A 181 2.22 -9.79 5.22
CA PRO A 181 1.80 -11.19 5.08
C PRO A 181 2.88 -12.19 5.55
N PRO A 182 2.48 -13.37 6.06
CA PRO A 182 1.11 -13.82 6.24
C PRO A 182 0.50 -13.29 7.55
N ILE A 183 -0.65 -12.63 7.45
CA ILE A 183 -1.32 -12.04 8.61
C ILE A 183 -2.32 -13.07 9.19
N ARG A 184 -2.06 -13.52 10.42
CA ARG A 184 -2.95 -14.43 11.17
C ARG A 184 -4.05 -13.72 11.96
N GLY A 185 -3.84 -12.44 12.26
CA GLY A 185 -4.76 -11.60 13.05
C GLY A 185 -5.28 -10.40 12.26
N LEU A 186 -5.84 -9.42 12.96
CA LEU A 186 -6.06 -8.09 12.39
C LEU A 186 -4.74 -7.30 12.40
N ASN A 187 -4.49 -6.51 11.36
CA ASN A 187 -3.34 -5.60 11.32
C ASN A 187 -3.59 -4.32 12.14
N HIS A 188 -2.62 -3.41 12.19
CA HIS A 188 -2.75 -2.18 12.99
C HIS A 188 -3.87 -1.28 12.47
N LEU A 189 -4.05 -1.16 11.15
CA LEU A 189 -5.15 -0.39 10.53
C LEU A 189 -6.52 -0.89 11.00
N GLU A 190 -6.74 -2.19 10.88
CA GLU A 190 -8.01 -2.84 11.18
C GLU A 190 -8.33 -2.74 12.68
N ARG A 191 -7.32 -2.84 13.54
CA ARG A 191 -7.49 -2.62 15.00
C ARG A 191 -7.73 -1.16 15.35
N PHE A 192 -7.05 -0.24 14.67
CA PHE A 192 -7.23 1.20 14.89
C PHE A 192 -8.68 1.63 14.62
N LEU A 193 -9.31 1.04 13.59
CA LEU A 193 -10.73 1.24 13.28
C LEU A 193 -11.68 0.28 14.02
N ARG A 194 -11.19 -0.35 15.09
CA ARG A 194 -11.93 -1.20 16.02
C ARG A 194 -12.67 -2.36 15.35
N LEU A 195 -12.08 -2.98 14.33
CA LEU A 195 -12.66 -4.18 13.70
C LEU A 195 -12.55 -5.42 14.58
N ASP A 196 -11.71 -5.39 15.62
CA ASP A 196 -11.56 -6.43 16.63
C ASP A 196 -12.88 -6.74 17.37
N ARG A 197 -13.78 -5.75 17.51
CA ARG A 197 -15.11 -5.93 18.12
C ARG A 197 -16.01 -6.92 17.37
N PHE A 198 -15.70 -7.22 16.11
CA PHE A 198 -16.41 -8.19 15.28
C PHE A 198 -15.65 -9.51 15.13
N THR A 199 -14.67 -9.73 16.00
CA THR A 199 -13.85 -10.94 15.98
C THR A 199 -13.84 -11.59 17.35
N SER A 200 -13.77 -12.93 17.36
CA SER A 200 -13.53 -13.71 18.57
C SER A 200 -12.29 -14.58 18.39
N PRO A 201 -11.48 -14.81 19.45
CA PRO A 201 -10.35 -15.73 19.38
C PRO A 201 -10.82 -17.12 18.95
N LYS A 202 -10.03 -17.81 18.12
CA LYS A 202 -10.25 -19.24 17.89
C LYS A 202 -9.75 -20.04 19.09
N PRO A 203 -10.45 -21.11 19.50
CA PRO A 203 -9.92 -22.07 20.47
C PRO A 203 -8.58 -22.60 19.95
N VAL A 204 -7.58 -22.68 20.83
CA VAL A 204 -6.31 -23.32 20.50
C VAL A 204 -6.60 -24.81 20.33
N ALA A 205 -6.15 -25.40 19.23
CA ALA A 205 -6.30 -26.84 19.01
C ALA A 205 -5.62 -27.60 20.15
N GLY A 206 -6.42 -28.19 21.05
CA GLY A 206 -5.97 -28.88 22.25
C GLY A 206 -6.65 -28.46 23.56
N GLU A 207 -7.41 -27.36 23.59
CA GLU A 207 -8.26 -27.07 24.75
C GLU A 207 -9.56 -27.88 24.66
N PRO A 208 -9.88 -28.71 25.67
CA PRO A 208 -11.13 -29.45 25.68
C PRO A 208 -12.28 -28.46 25.71
N GLU A 209 -13.14 -28.54 24.69
CA GLU A 209 -14.43 -27.90 24.69
C GLU A 209 -15.17 -28.40 25.94
N VAL A 210 -15.36 -27.52 26.94
CA VAL A 210 -16.14 -27.85 28.15
C VAL A 210 -17.61 -27.93 27.72
N SER A 211 -17.95 -29.03 27.05
CA SER A 211 -19.33 -29.45 26.88
C SER A 211 -19.84 -29.93 28.24
N PRO A 212 -21.01 -29.48 28.70
CA PRO A 212 -21.64 -30.06 29.88
C PRO A 212 -21.93 -31.53 29.57
N ALA A 213 -21.16 -32.43 30.20
CA ALA A 213 -21.23 -33.86 29.97
C ALA A 213 -22.64 -34.39 30.28
N ARG A 214 -23.31 -34.94 29.27
CA ARG A 214 -24.43 -35.86 29.45
C ARG A 214 -23.84 -37.24 29.77
N PRO A 215 -24.22 -37.89 30.89
CA PRO A 215 -23.67 -39.19 31.22
C PRO A 215 -24.33 -40.28 30.38
N GLY A 216 -23.51 -41.09 29.72
CA GLY A 216 -23.91 -42.40 29.18
C GLY A 216 -23.88 -42.48 27.67
N THR A 217 -22.81 -43.05 27.12
CA THR A 217 -22.82 -44.22 26.22
C THR A 217 -21.39 -44.47 25.73
N THR A 218 -20.77 -45.55 26.21
CA THR A 218 -19.53 -46.11 25.66
C THR A 218 -19.85 -46.81 24.34
N ALA A 219 -19.68 -46.11 23.22
CA ALA A 219 -19.64 -46.71 21.89
C ALA A 219 -18.20 -46.64 21.38
N THR A 220 -17.58 -47.82 21.22
CA THR A 220 -16.30 -48.00 20.53
C THR A 220 -16.47 -47.64 19.06
N ALA A 221 -16.10 -46.40 18.71
CA ALA A 221 -16.09 -45.93 17.33
C ALA A 221 -14.82 -46.47 16.63
N VAL A 222 -15.02 -47.42 15.71
CA VAL A 222 -13.99 -47.82 14.75
C VAL A 222 -13.77 -46.65 13.80
N ALA A 223 -12.61 -46.02 13.89
CA ALA A 223 -12.23 -44.90 13.03
C ALA A 223 -11.98 -45.40 11.60
N VAL A 224 -13.00 -45.28 10.74
CA VAL A 224 -12.81 -45.33 9.30
C VAL A 224 -12.01 -44.09 8.93
N ALA A 225 -10.79 -44.27 8.41
CA ALA A 225 -9.99 -43.17 7.90
C ALA A 225 -10.72 -42.56 6.70
N GLU A 226 -11.49 -41.50 6.93
CA GLU A 226 -12.06 -40.69 5.86
C GLU A 226 -10.91 -40.18 4.98
N ALA A 227 -11.00 -40.43 3.68
CA ALA A 227 -10.10 -39.84 2.70
C ALA A 227 -10.03 -38.33 2.96
N PRO A 228 -8.83 -37.71 3.00
CA PRO A 228 -8.70 -36.32 3.38
C PRO A 228 -9.54 -35.46 2.43
N ALA A 229 -10.66 -34.95 2.95
CA ALA A 229 -11.57 -34.12 2.18
C ALA A 229 -10.77 -32.94 1.63
N ARG A 230 -10.80 -32.76 0.31
CA ARG A 230 -10.06 -31.69 -0.37
C ARG A 230 -10.58 -30.35 0.15
N ARG A 231 -9.79 -29.73 1.04
CA ARG A 231 -10.14 -28.45 1.64
C ARG A 231 -10.29 -27.41 0.54
N THR A 232 -11.33 -26.59 0.64
CA THR A 232 -11.47 -25.42 -0.23
C THR A 232 -10.39 -24.38 0.14
N LYS A 233 -10.00 -23.53 -0.81
CA LYS A 233 -9.03 -22.45 -0.55
C LYS A 233 -9.51 -21.45 0.50
N GLN A 234 -10.83 -21.30 0.62
CA GLN A 234 -11.45 -20.53 1.69
C GLN A 234 -11.19 -21.17 3.06
N GLN A 235 -11.43 -22.48 3.21
CA GLN A 235 -11.19 -23.21 4.46
C GLN A 235 -9.71 -23.20 4.86
N GLU A 236 -8.80 -23.48 3.92
CA GLU A 236 -7.35 -23.41 4.19
C GLU A 236 -6.92 -22.05 4.76
N PHE A 237 -7.46 -20.97 4.20
CA PHE A 237 -7.14 -19.62 4.65
C PHE A 237 -7.81 -19.29 5.99
N ASP A 238 -9.07 -19.66 6.15
CA ASP A 238 -9.79 -19.43 7.39
C ASP A 238 -9.08 -20.14 8.54
N ASP A 239 -8.70 -21.41 8.38
CA ASP A 239 -7.93 -22.22 9.35
C ASP A 239 -6.63 -21.52 9.78
N TYR A 240 -5.98 -20.81 8.87
CA TYR A 240 -4.74 -20.08 9.13
C TYR A 240 -4.92 -18.86 10.06
N LEU A 241 -6.14 -18.34 10.20
CA LEU A 241 -6.43 -17.19 11.05
C LEU A 241 -6.60 -17.60 12.52
N ASN A 242 -6.18 -16.72 13.41
CA ASN A 242 -6.30 -16.90 14.86
C ASN A 242 -7.65 -16.40 15.42
N TYR A 243 -8.57 -15.95 14.56
CA TYR A 243 -9.86 -15.40 14.97
C TYR A 243 -11.00 -15.88 14.07
N ARG A 244 -12.22 -15.84 14.60
CA ARG A 244 -13.48 -16.01 13.86
C ARG A 244 -14.17 -14.65 13.74
N VAL A 245 -14.93 -14.46 12.67
CA VAL A 245 -15.74 -13.26 12.46
C VAL A 245 -17.14 -13.50 13.03
N THR A 246 -17.66 -12.57 13.82
CA THR A 246 -18.95 -12.72 14.52
C THR A 246 -20.16 -12.17 13.73
N ILE A 247 -19.90 -11.44 12.65
CA ILE A 247 -20.90 -10.87 11.74
C ILE A 247 -20.86 -11.55 10.36
N PRO A 248 -21.85 -11.32 9.47
CA PRO A 248 -21.78 -11.82 8.10
C PRO A 248 -20.47 -11.42 7.40
N ARG A 249 -19.77 -12.40 6.82
CA ARG A 249 -18.41 -12.23 6.26
C ARG A 249 -18.33 -11.09 5.24
N TRP A 250 -19.32 -10.96 4.35
CA TRP A 250 -19.33 -9.90 3.34
C TRP A 250 -19.34 -8.51 3.98
N ARG A 251 -20.07 -8.32 5.08
CA ARG A 251 -20.08 -7.04 5.84
C ARG A 251 -18.71 -6.77 6.42
N PHE A 252 -18.11 -7.77 7.05
CA PHE A 252 -16.77 -7.64 7.63
C PHE A 252 -15.71 -7.30 6.58
N GLU A 253 -15.73 -7.96 5.43
CA GLU A 253 -14.78 -7.69 4.35
C GLU A 253 -14.98 -6.28 3.74
N LEU A 254 -16.22 -5.82 3.56
CA LEU A 254 -16.48 -4.43 3.15
C LEU A 254 -15.98 -3.41 4.20
N MET A 255 -16.15 -3.71 5.49
CA MET A 255 -15.61 -2.86 6.56
C MET A 255 -14.08 -2.83 6.55
N ARG A 256 -13.42 -3.95 6.26
CA ARG A 256 -11.96 -4.00 6.04
C ARG A 256 -11.56 -3.15 4.85
N LEU A 257 -12.23 -3.28 3.71
CA LEU A 257 -11.95 -2.47 2.53
C LEU A 257 -12.11 -0.97 2.83
N GLY A 258 -13.22 -0.57 3.44
CA GLY A 258 -13.46 0.81 3.84
C GLY A 258 -12.42 1.32 4.83
N ALA A 259 -12.02 0.50 5.82
CA ALA A 259 -10.99 0.83 6.78
C ALA A 259 -9.64 1.10 6.11
N TRP A 260 -9.24 0.22 5.21
CA TRP A 260 -8.01 0.35 4.45
C TRP A 260 -8.02 1.59 3.55
N VAL A 261 -9.06 1.79 2.75
CA VAL A 261 -9.18 2.98 1.89
C VAL A 261 -9.17 4.25 2.73
N LEU A 262 -9.98 4.34 3.79
CA LEU A 262 -10.06 5.52 4.63
C LEU A 262 -8.72 5.88 5.27
N CYS A 263 -8.03 4.91 5.88
CA CYS A 263 -6.73 5.16 6.50
C CYS A 263 -5.68 5.60 5.47
N PHE A 264 -5.66 4.98 4.29
CA PHE A 264 -4.74 5.36 3.20
C PHE A 264 -5.00 6.80 2.75
N GLN A 265 -6.26 7.16 2.45
CA GLN A 265 -6.60 8.50 1.98
C GLN A 265 -6.33 9.58 3.05
N VAL A 266 -6.83 9.39 4.28
CA VAL A 266 -6.69 10.39 5.34
C VAL A 266 -5.22 10.60 5.70
N SER A 267 -4.45 9.52 5.85
CA SER A 267 -3.03 9.65 6.17
C SER A 267 -2.21 10.23 5.02
N SER A 268 -2.52 9.90 3.76
CA SER A 268 -1.83 10.45 2.59
C SER A 268 -2.10 11.96 2.46
N ILE A 269 -3.36 12.37 2.58
CA ILE A 269 -3.72 13.80 2.57
C ILE A 269 -3.06 14.52 3.74
N ALA A 270 -3.10 13.97 4.95
CA ALA A 270 -2.55 14.64 6.13
C ALA A 270 -1.03 14.75 6.13
N LEU A 271 -0.32 13.71 5.68
CA LEU A 271 1.15 13.64 5.77
C LEU A 271 1.89 14.02 4.49
N MET A 272 1.22 13.94 3.33
CA MET A 272 1.79 14.34 2.05
C MET A 272 1.07 15.56 1.50
N GLY A 273 -0.24 15.48 1.28
CA GLY A 273 -1.00 16.53 0.58
C GLY A 273 -0.99 17.89 1.29
N ILE A 274 -1.38 17.95 2.56
CA ILE A 274 -1.49 19.21 3.33
C ILE A 274 -0.14 19.92 3.45
N PRO A 275 0.96 19.27 3.89
CA PRO A 275 2.27 19.93 3.94
C PRO A 275 2.70 20.49 2.58
N LEU A 276 2.45 19.75 1.50
CA LEU A 276 2.77 20.15 0.14
C LEU A 276 2.02 21.39 -0.31
N LEU A 277 0.71 21.36 -0.15
CA LEU A 277 -0.15 22.47 -0.53
C LEU A 277 0.14 23.71 0.33
N LEU A 278 0.34 23.54 1.64
CA LEU A 278 0.69 24.64 2.54
C LEU A 278 2.01 25.31 2.15
N VAL A 279 3.08 24.54 1.93
CA VAL A 279 4.36 25.13 1.52
C VAL A 279 4.19 25.87 0.21
N ARG A 280 3.64 25.24 -0.84
CA ARG A 280 3.49 25.87 -2.15
C ARG A 280 2.60 27.13 -2.12
N THR A 281 1.55 27.13 -1.31
CA THR A 281 0.65 28.30 -1.17
C THR A 281 1.24 29.42 -0.34
N LEU A 282 2.01 29.12 0.70
CA LEU A 282 2.64 30.11 1.57
C LEU A 282 3.87 30.77 0.92
N THR A 283 4.63 30.00 0.13
CA THR A 283 5.85 30.51 -0.51
C THR A 283 5.55 31.10 -1.88
N GLY A 284 4.56 30.56 -2.60
CA GLY A 284 4.34 30.87 -4.01
C GLY A 284 5.38 30.19 -4.90
N ALA A 285 5.06 30.07 -6.20
CA ALA A 285 5.94 29.44 -7.19
C ALA A 285 7.15 30.31 -7.61
N GLU A 286 7.20 31.55 -7.13
CA GLU A 286 8.31 32.49 -7.37
C GLU A 286 9.09 32.80 -6.09
N SER A 287 8.96 31.98 -5.04
CA SER A 287 9.65 32.21 -3.78
C SER A 287 11.17 32.14 -3.96
N PRO A 288 11.94 33.17 -3.56
CA PRO A 288 13.40 33.11 -3.62
C PRO A 288 14.00 32.20 -2.53
N TYR A 289 13.23 31.80 -1.51
CA TYR A 289 13.70 31.00 -0.38
C TYR A 289 13.39 29.51 -0.51
N ILE A 290 12.33 29.20 -1.24
CA ILE A 290 11.89 27.84 -1.60
C ILE A 290 11.60 27.94 -3.09
N PRO A 291 12.66 27.99 -3.94
CA PRO A 291 12.50 28.14 -5.38
C PRO A 291 11.53 27.10 -5.90
#